data_AF-A0A4Q3RPN1-F1
#
_entry.id   AF-A0A4Q3RPN1-F1
#
_cell.length_a   1.000
_cell.length_b   1.000
_cell.length_c   1.000
_cell.angle_alpha   90.00
_cell.angle_beta   90.00
_cell.angle_gamma   90.00
#
_symmetry.space_group_name_H-M   'P 1'
#
loop_
_entity.id
_entity.type
_entity.pdbx_description
1 polymer ?
#
loop_
_entity_poly.entity_id
_entity_poly.type
_entity_poly.pdbx_seq_one_letter_code
_entity_poly.pdbx_strand_id
1 'polypeptide(L)'
;MKKKTDKTILRTPDDAIASEMGSGKKISSSTDSDYTNKQLRRVLFALDAFKKGDISVRLSKEDDDIFAEIAEAYNSMVEMIGGVGGEVSRISKVAGVEGNLKARASAENATGFWRDMINNINGLVDSIAVPVLEVGKVLKNISRGNLDETFQIPVSGDFKVMAETINKTIDNLNLFAGEVTRVALEVGTEGKLGGQASVPNVAGVWKELTDNVNYMASNLTSQVRDIANVATAVARGDLSQKITVDVRGELLQLKENLNQMVDSLNIFAGEVTRVALEVGTEGKLGGQASVPNVAGVWKQLTDNVNYMASNLTLQVRDIANVATAVAKGDLSQKITVDVRGELLQLKENLNQMVDSLNIFAGEVTRVAREVGTEGKLG
;
A
#
# COMPACT_ATOMS: atom_id res chain seq x y z
N MET A 1 -9.25 -39.50 -32.53
CA MET A 1 -8.76 -39.74 -33.90
C MET A 1 -7.96 -41.04 -33.91
N LYS A 2 -8.27 -41.96 -34.83
CA LYS A 2 -7.70 -43.30 -34.94
C LYS A 2 -6.17 -43.24 -35.15
N LYS A 3 -5.40 -43.99 -34.34
CA LYS A 3 -3.97 -44.26 -34.58
C LYS A 3 -3.83 -44.92 -35.96
N LYS A 4 -3.27 -44.21 -36.95
CA LYS A 4 -2.68 -44.83 -38.13
C LYS A 4 -1.36 -45.45 -37.68
N THR A 5 -1.33 -46.77 -37.54
CA THR A 5 -0.09 -47.54 -37.52
C THR A 5 0.54 -47.35 -38.90
N ASP A 6 1.59 -46.54 -38.95
CA ASP A 6 2.39 -46.40 -40.16
C ASP A 6 3.06 -47.75 -40.39
N LYS A 7 2.60 -48.50 -41.40
CA LYS A 7 3.27 -49.72 -41.83
C LYS A 7 4.57 -49.28 -42.49
N THR A 8 5.65 -49.18 -41.71
CA THR A 8 6.99 -49.03 -42.23
C THR A 8 7.22 -50.19 -43.21
N ILE A 9 7.30 -49.88 -44.50
CA ILE A 9 7.54 -50.87 -45.54
C ILE A 9 8.96 -51.38 -45.33
N LEU A 10 9.09 -52.58 -44.76
CA LEU A 10 10.38 -53.24 -44.54
C LEU A 10 10.95 -53.64 -45.91
N ARG A 11 12.17 -53.20 -46.21
CA ARG A 11 12.86 -53.54 -47.46
C ARG A 11 13.81 -54.70 -47.23
N THR A 12 13.77 -55.70 -48.10
CA THR A 12 14.74 -56.80 -48.10
C THR A 12 15.80 -56.56 -49.19
N PRO A 13 17.06 -56.97 -48.98
CA PRO A 13 18.10 -56.85 -50.01
C PRO A 13 17.83 -57.67 -51.28
N ASP A 14 16.91 -58.65 -51.21
CA ASP A 14 16.59 -59.56 -52.33
C ASP A 14 15.99 -58.84 -53.53
N ASP A 15 15.17 -57.81 -53.27
CA ASP A 15 14.54 -57.00 -54.32
C ASP A 15 15.57 -56.13 -55.07
N ALA A 16 16.67 -55.75 -54.41
CA ALA A 16 17.71 -54.89 -54.98
C ALA A 16 18.80 -55.70 -55.72
N ILE A 17 19.23 -56.82 -55.16
CA ILE A 17 20.29 -57.66 -55.72
C ILE A 17 19.80 -58.43 -56.97
N ALA A 18 18.51 -58.74 -57.05
CA ALA A 18 17.90 -59.30 -58.26
C ALA A 18 18.01 -58.35 -59.48
N SER A 19 18.15 -57.04 -59.26
CA SER A 19 18.33 -56.04 -60.33
C SER A 19 19.78 -55.91 -60.82
N GLU A 20 20.78 -56.32 -60.02
CA GLU A 20 22.20 -56.27 -60.39
C GLU A 20 22.71 -57.58 -61.02
N MET A 21 22.09 -58.73 -60.75
CA MET A 21 22.51 -60.04 -61.29
C MET A 21 21.98 -60.34 -62.71
N GLY A 22 21.95 -59.34 -63.57
CA GLY A 22 21.63 -59.49 -64.98
C GLY A 22 22.79 -60.07 -65.80
N SER A 23 22.67 -61.36 -66.15
CA SER A 23 23.36 -62.08 -67.24
C SER A 23 24.76 -62.68 -66.97
N GLY A 24 24.85 -64.01 -67.00
CA GLY A 24 26.05 -64.71 -67.52
C GLY A 24 26.56 -65.96 -66.79
N LYS A 25 26.31 -67.12 -67.42
CA LYS A 25 27.08 -68.40 -67.39
C LYS A 25 26.98 -69.35 -66.18
N LYS A 26 26.36 -70.52 -66.44
CA LYS A 26 26.41 -71.76 -65.64
C LYS A 26 27.85 -72.30 -65.58
N ILE A 27 28.37 -72.52 -64.36
CA ILE A 27 29.47 -73.45 -64.08
C ILE A 27 29.02 -74.35 -62.94
N SER A 28 29.02 -75.66 -63.19
CA SER A 28 28.61 -76.71 -62.27
C SER A 28 29.80 -77.15 -61.40
N SER A 29 30.01 -76.48 -60.27
CA SER A 29 30.66 -77.02 -59.06
C SER A 29 30.50 -76.10 -57.83
N SER A 30 29.54 -75.15 -57.84
CA SER A 30 29.62 -73.92 -57.05
C SER A 30 28.42 -73.61 -56.16
N THR A 31 27.47 -74.53 -55.95
CA THR A 31 26.19 -74.19 -55.28
C THR A 31 26.38 -73.58 -53.88
N ASP A 32 27.30 -74.09 -53.08
CA ASP A 32 27.63 -73.53 -51.76
C ASP A 32 28.40 -72.20 -51.83
N SER A 33 29.31 -72.05 -52.81
CA SER A 33 30.09 -70.82 -52.98
C SER A 33 29.25 -69.68 -53.54
N ASP A 34 28.31 -69.97 -54.43
CA ASP A 34 27.39 -68.99 -55.01
C ASP A 34 26.34 -68.57 -53.98
N TYR A 35 25.85 -69.51 -53.17
CA TYR A 35 25.01 -69.21 -52.01
C TYR A 35 25.71 -68.28 -51.01
N THR A 36 26.92 -68.65 -50.58
CA THR A 36 27.74 -67.85 -49.65
C THR A 36 28.00 -66.44 -50.20
N ASN A 37 28.39 -66.32 -51.48
CA ASN A 37 28.61 -65.01 -52.11
C ASN A 37 27.34 -64.16 -52.19
N LYS A 38 26.18 -64.78 -52.46
CA LYS A 38 24.89 -64.09 -52.47
C LYS A 38 24.55 -63.58 -51.07
N GLN A 39 24.68 -64.40 -50.01
CA GLN A 39 24.40 -63.99 -48.64
C GLN A 39 25.34 -62.86 -48.16
N LEU A 40 26.64 -62.94 -48.47
CA LEU A 40 27.60 -61.88 -48.15
C LEU A 40 27.26 -60.55 -48.83
N ARG A 41 26.78 -60.56 -50.08
CA ARG A 41 26.31 -59.34 -50.78
C ARG A 41 25.08 -58.74 -50.11
N ARG A 42 24.15 -59.57 -49.61
CA ARG A 42 22.96 -59.12 -48.87
C ARG A 42 23.35 -58.44 -47.56
N VAL A 43 24.27 -59.05 -46.81
CA VAL A 43 24.82 -58.46 -45.58
C VAL A 43 25.53 -57.14 -45.88
N LEU A 44 26.37 -57.10 -46.92
CA LEU A 44 27.07 -55.88 -47.33
C LEU A 44 26.09 -54.75 -47.70
N PHE A 45 25.03 -55.06 -48.44
CA PHE A 45 23.99 -54.10 -48.78
C PHE A 45 23.30 -53.55 -47.52
N ALA A 46 22.93 -54.44 -46.59
CA ALA A 46 22.27 -54.05 -45.35
C ALA A 46 23.19 -53.16 -44.49
N LEU A 47 24.48 -53.51 -44.39
CA LEU A 47 25.48 -52.69 -43.70
C LEU A 47 25.70 -51.32 -44.37
N ASP A 48 25.70 -51.24 -45.70
CA ASP A 48 25.82 -49.96 -46.42
C ASP A 48 24.57 -49.08 -46.25
N ALA A 49 23.38 -49.68 -46.27
CA ALA A 49 22.12 -48.98 -45.97
C ALA A 49 22.13 -48.43 -44.54
N PHE A 50 22.48 -49.27 -43.56
CA PHE A 50 22.61 -48.88 -42.16
C PHE A 50 23.64 -47.76 -41.97
N LYS A 51 24.81 -47.86 -42.62
CA LYS A 51 25.85 -46.81 -42.61
C LYS A 51 25.33 -45.46 -43.13
N LYS A 52 24.40 -45.48 -44.08
CA LYS A 52 23.73 -44.27 -44.61
C LYS A 52 22.57 -43.77 -43.75
N GLY A 53 22.28 -44.43 -42.63
CA GLY A 53 21.18 -44.11 -41.72
C GLY A 53 19.83 -44.72 -42.13
N ASP A 54 19.78 -45.59 -43.14
CA ASP A 54 18.56 -46.31 -43.51
C ASP A 54 18.38 -47.55 -42.63
N ILE A 55 17.57 -47.38 -41.58
CA ILE A 55 17.21 -48.43 -40.63
C ILE A 55 15.96 -49.23 -41.06
N SER A 56 15.45 -49.06 -42.28
CA SER A 56 14.28 -49.79 -42.78
C SER A 56 14.62 -51.16 -43.37
N VAL A 57 15.90 -51.39 -43.72
CA VAL A 57 16.37 -52.63 -44.33
C VAL A 57 16.44 -53.75 -43.28
N ARG A 58 15.92 -54.94 -43.64
CA ARG A 58 15.98 -56.17 -42.82
C ARG A 58 16.56 -57.32 -43.63
N LEU A 59 17.39 -58.14 -43.00
CA LEU A 59 17.88 -59.40 -43.57
C LEU A 59 16.83 -60.49 -43.36
N SER A 60 16.47 -61.24 -44.39
CA SER A 60 15.56 -62.39 -44.23
C SER A 60 16.34 -63.62 -43.77
N LYS A 61 15.66 -64.52 -43.04
CA LYS A 61 16.19 -65.83 -42.63
C LYS A 61 15.73 -66.84 -43.68
N GLU A 62 16.66 -67.41 -44.45
CA GLU A 62 16.33 -68.37 -45.53
C GLU A 62 16.54 -69.82 -45.07
N ASP A 63 17.70 -70.12 -44.47
CA ASP A 63 18.08 -71.46 -43.99
C ASP A 63 18.54 -71.39 -42.52
N ASP A 64 18.55 -72.52 -41.80
CA ASP A 64 19.03 -72.59 -40.40
C ASP A 64 20.56 -72.68 -40.36
N ASP A 65 21.22 -71.57 -40.67
CA ASP A 65 22.66 -71.46 -40.80
C ASP A 65 23.22 -70.18 -40.16
N ILE A 66 24.54 -69.97 -40.28
CA ILE A 66 25.21 -68.78 -39.74
C ILE A 66 24.68 -67.47 -40.34
N PHE A 67 24.12 -67.48 -41.57
CA PHE A 67 23.54 -66.29 -42.18
C PHE A 67 22.18 -65.94 -41.55
N ALA A 68 21.40 -66.93 -41.09
CA ALA A 68 20.21 -66.66 -40.27
C ALA A 68 20.56 -66.07 -38.90
N GLU A 69 21.63 -66.55 -38.26
CA GLU A 69 22.14 -65.95 -37.01
C GLU A 69 22.62 -64.51 -37.22
N ILE A 70 23.36 -64.25 -38.30
CA ILE A 70 23.80 -62.90 -38.69
C ILE A 70 22.59 -62.00 -38.99
N ALA A 71 21.59 -62.51 -39.70
CA ALA A 71 20.36 -61.78 -40.01
C ALA A 71 19.60 -61.40 -38.73
N GLU A 72 19.52 -62.30 -37.76
CA GLU A 72 18.93 -62.02 -36.45
C GLU A 72 19.71 -60.93 -35.70
N ALA A 73 21.02 -61.10 -35.56
CA ALA A 73 21.86 -60.13 -34.87
C ALA A 73 21.77 -58.73 -35.52
N TYR A 74 21.82 -58.65 -36.85
CA TYR A 74 21.65 -57.40 -37.59
C TYR A 74 20.26 -56.80 -37.37
N ASN A 75 19.19 -57.59 -37.52
CA ASN A 75 17.83 -57.09 -37.37
C ASN A 75 17.56 -56.57 -35.94
N SER A 76 18.05 -57.28 -34.91
CA SER A 76 17.98 -56.83 -33.52
C SER A 76 18.79 -55.56 -33.28
N MET A 77 19.97 -55.43 -33.90
CA MET A 77 20.77 -54.20 -33.84
C MET A 77 20.02 -53.01 -34.46
N VAL A 78 19.42 -53.18 -35.65
CA VAL A 78 18.66 -52.11 -36.32
C VAL A 78 17.38 -51.76 -35.55
N GLU A 79 16.71 -52.75 -34.96
CA GLU A 79 15.55 -52.53 -34.09
C GLU A 79 15.92 -51.71 -32.85
N MET A 80 17.04 -52.03 -32.19
CA MET A 80 17.53 -51.29 -31.03
C MET A 80 17.82 -49.82 -31.37
N ILE A 81 18.52 -49.59 -32.49
CA ILE A 81 18.87 -48.24 -32.95
C ILE A 81 17.63 -47.44 -33.35
N GLY A 82 16.69 -48.09 -34.05
CA GLY A 82 15.41 -47.48 -34.40
C GLY A 82 14.59 -47.10 -33.17
N GLY A 83 14.54 -47.98 -32.16
CA GLY A 83 13.86 -47.72 -30.89
C GLY A 83 14.45 -46.52 -30.15
N VAL A 84 15.78 -46.50 -29.97
CA VAL A 84 16.47 -45.38 -29.29
C VAL A 84 16.32 -44.08 -30.09
N GLY A 85 16.52 -44.09 -31.41
CA GLY A 85 16.37 -42.91 -32.26
C GLY A 85 14.94 -42.37 -32.29
N GLY A 86 13.95 -43.26 -32.31
CA GLY A 86 12.54 -42.91 -32.16
C GLY A 86 12.26 -42.25 -30.81
N GLU A 87 12.86 -42.76 -29.75
CA GLU A 87 12.69 -42.21 -28.41
C GLU A 87 13.37 -40.85 -28.23
N VAL A 88 14.55 -40.64 -28.83
CA VAL A 88 15.20 -39.31 -28.90
C VAL A 88 14.30 -38.30 -29.62
N SER A 89 13.70 -38.71 -30.74
CA SER A 89 12.78 -37.85 -31.51
C SER A 89 11.52 -37.53 -30.71
N ARG A 90 10.97 -38.52 -30.01
CA ARG A 90 9.80 -38.36 -29.15
C ARG A 90 10.08 -37.41 -27.99
N ILE A 91 11.18 -37.62 -27.24
CA ILE A 91 11.51 -36.78 -26.08
C ILE A 91 11.83 -35.36 -26.50
N SER A 92 12.53 -35.16 -27.63
CA SER A 92 12.79 -33.84 -28.20
C SER A 92 11.49 -33.07 -28.48
N LYS A 93 10.45 -33.76 -28.99
CA LYS A 93 9.15 -33.14 -29.24
C LYS A 93 8.39 -32.86 -27.93
N VAL A 94 8.28 -33.86 -27.06
CA VAL A 94 7.46 -33.77 -25.84
C VAL A 94 8.05 -32.79 -24.82
N ALA A 95 9.37 -32.85 -24.58
CA ALA A 95 10.03 -31.96 -23.62
C ALA A 95 10.35 -30.60 -24.25
N GLY A 96 10.89 -30.59 -25.48
CA GLY A 96 11.38 -29.37 -26.11
C GLY A 96 10.29 -28.49 -26.74
N VAL A 97 9.25 -29.09 -27.33
CA VAL A 97 8.20 -28.35 -28.04
C VAL A 97 6.92 -28.25 -27.22
N GLU A 98 6.46 -29.38 -26.66
CA GLU A 98 5.21 -29.42 -25.88
C GLU A 98 5.38 -28.94 -24.44
N GLY A 99 6.63 -28.75 -23.97
CA GLY A 99 6.95 -28.26 -22.63
C GLY A 99 6.70 -29.26 -21.50
N ASN A 100 6.45 -30.53 -21.81
CA ASN A 100 6.28 -31.56 -20.79
C ASN A 100 7.64 -32.07 -20.29
N LEU A 101 8.25 -31.29 -19.40
CA LEU A 101 9.56 -31.56 -18.81
C LEU A 101 9.56 -32.75 -17.83
N LYS A 102 8.41 -33.34 -17.54
CA LYS A 102 8.28 -34.57 -16.73
C LYS A 102 8.39 -35.85 -17.57
N ALA A 103 8.31 -35.74 -18.90
CA ALA A 103 8.50 -36.89 -19.77
C ALA A 103 9.95 -37.40 -19.69
N ARG A 104 10.13 -38.71 -19.76
CA ARG A 104 11.45 -39.36 -19.80
C ARG A 104 11.52 -40.31 -21.00
N ALA A 105 12.72 -40.45 -21.54
CA ALA A 105 13.04 -41.43 -22.55
C ALA A 105 13.05 -42.84 -21.93
N SER A 106 12.49 -43.83 -22.62
CA SER A 106 12.45 -45.23 -22.21
C SER A 106 12.67 -46.15 -23.42
N ALA A 107 13.43 -47.22 -23.22
CA ALA A 107 13.61 -48.29 -24.19
C ALA A 107 13.66 -49.63 -23.43
N GLU A 108 12.56 -50.38 -23.46
CA GLU A 108 12.34 -51.58 -22.63
C GLU A 108 13.42 -52.64 -22.78
N ASN A 109 13.98 -52.79 -23.99
CA ASN A 109 14.98 -53.81 -24.30
C ASN A 109 16.42 -53.26 -24.35
N ALA A 110 16.64 -51.97 -24.06
CA ALA A 110 17.96 -51.37 -24.16
C ALA A 110 18.92 -51.91 -23.08
N THR A 111 20.08 -52.39 -23.53
CA THR A 111 21.14 -52.90 -22.66
C THR A 111 22.49 -52.28 -23.06
N GLY A 112 23.48 -52.37 -22.17
CA GLY A 112 24.82 -51.81 -22.37
C GLY A 112 24.78 -50.34 -22.78
N PHE A 113 25.50 -50.01 -23.86
CA PHE A 113 25.62 -48.66 -24.40
C PHE A 113 24.27 -47.97 -24.69
N TRP A 114 23.26 -48.70 -25.17
CA TRP A 114 21.96 -48.13 -25.50
C TRP A 114 21.21 -47.65 -24.26
N ARG A 115 21.32 -48.42 -23.17
CA ARG A 115 20.74 -48.03 -21.88
C ARG A 115 21.46 -46.80 -21.33
N ASP A 116 22.78 -46.76 -21.45
CA ASP A 116 23.57 -45.60 -21.01
C ASP A 116 23.23 -44.35 -21.81
N MET A 117 22.95 -44.49 -23.12
CA MET A 117 22.48 -43.38 -23.95
C MET A 117 21.11 -42.83 -23.49
N ILE A 118 20.14 -43.71 -23.21
CA ILE A 118 18.84 -43.29 -22.68
C ILE A 118 19.00 -42.61 -21.31
N ASN A 119 19.86 -43.15 -20.44
CA ASN A 119 20.15 -42.55 -19.14
C ASN A 119 20.80 -41.17 -19.28
N ASN A 120 21.74 -41.00 -20.21
CA ASN A 120 22.37 -39.71 -20.48
C ASN A 120 21.37 -38.68 -21.00
N ILE A 121 20.46 -39.07 -21.90
CA ILE A 121 19.38 -38.21 -22.38
C ILE A 121 18.47 -37.80 -21.21
N ASN A 122 18.07 -38.75 -20.37
CA ASN A 122 17.26 -38.44 -19.19
C ASN A 122 18.00 -37.53 -18.21
N GLY A 123 19.31 -37.71 -18.01
CA GLY A 123 20.13 -36.82 -17.19
C GLY A 123 20.21 -35.39 -17.74
N LEU A 124 20.30 -35.23 -19.07
CA LEU A 124 20.22 -33.91 -19.71
C LEU A 124 18.83 -33.28 -19.52
N VAL A 125 17.76 -34.07 -19.69
CA VAL A 125 16.39 -33.62 -19.45
C VAL A 125 16.21 -33.21 -17.98
N ASP A 126 16.70 -33.99 -17.02
CA ASP A 126 16.65 -33.68 -15.59
C ASP A 126 17.40 -32.39 -15.26
N SER A 127 18.60 -32.20 -15.85
CA SER A 127 19.45 -31.03 -15.62
C SER A 127 18.78 -29.71 -16.04
N ILE A 128 17.83 -29.75 -16.97
CA ILE A 128 17.03 -28.59 -17.39
C ILE A 128 15.67 -28.56 -16.68
N ALA A 129 15.02 -29.71 -16.56
CA ALA A 129 13.66 -29.83 -16.03
C ALA A 129 13.59 -29.41 -14.56
N VAL A 130 14.56 -29.85 -13.74
CA VAL A 130 14.54 -29.58 -12.30
C VAL A 130 14.59 -28.07 -12.00
N PRO A 131 15.56 -27.28 -12.52
CA PRO A 131 15.57 -25.84 -12.30
C PRO A 131 14.34 -25.12 -12.85
N VAL A 132 13.87 -25.47 -14.05
CA VAL A 132 12.73 -24.77 -14.68
C VAL A 132 11.43 -25.02 -13.90
N LEU A 133 11.20 -26.24 -13.44
CA LEU A 133 10.02 -26.56 -12.62
C LEU A 133 10.08 -25.86 -11.25
N GLU A 134 11.27 -25.72 -10.66
CA GLU A 134 11.46 -25.01 -9.40
C GLU A 134 11.17 -23.50 -9.56
N VAL A 135 11.63 -22.87 -10.64
CA VAL A 135 11.24 -21.49 -10.95
C VAL A 135 9.73 -21.35 -11.03
N GLY A 136 9.04 -22.28 -11.72
CA GLY A 136 7.59 -22.28 -11.81
C GLY A 136 6.91 -22.37 -10.42
N LYS A 137 7.47 -23.16 -9.50
CA LYS A 137 6.99 -23.26 -8.12
C LYS A 137 7.20 -21.95 -7.36
N VAL A 138 8.40 -21.38 -7.41
CA VAL A 138 8.74 -20.13 -6.71
C VAL A 138 7.90 -18.96 -7.23
N LEU A 139 7.75 -18.81 -8.56
CA LEU A 139 6.88 -17.79 -9.16
C LEU A 139 5.41 -17.96 -8.74
N LYS A 140 4.94 -19.21 -8.60
CA LYS A 140 3.59 -19.49 -8.09
C LYS A 140 3.42 -19.04 -6.64
N ASN A 141 4.44 -19.18 -5.80
CA ASN A 141 4.41 -18.67 -4.43
C ASN A 141 4.39 -17.14 -4.39
N ILE A 142 5.25 -16.49 -5.18
CA ILE A 142 5.27 -15.02 -5.33
C ILE A 142 3.90 -14.50 -5.78
N SER A 143 3.26 -15.14 -6.76
CA SER A 143 1.93 -14.74 -7.24
C SER A 143 0.83 -14.81 -6.18
N ARG A 144 1.03 -15.60 -5.13
CA ARG A 144 0.12 -15.74 -3.99
C ARG A 144 0.50 -14.86 -2.80
N GLY A 145 1.57 -14.06 -2.93
CA GLY A 145 2.13 -13.26 -1.85
C GLY A 145 2.93 -14.06 -0.82
N ASN A 146 3.22 -15.35 -1.06
CA ASN A 146 4.13 -16.10 -0.21
C ASN A 146 5.57 -15.87 -0.70
N LEU A 147 6.31 -15.07 0.06
CA LEU A 147 7.68 -14.68 -0.24
C LEU A 147 8.72 -15.37 0.66
N ASP A 148 8.30 -16.30 1.51
CA ASP A 148 9.21 -17.06 2.38
C ASP A 148 9.91 -18.20 1.64
N GLU A 149 9.30 -18.70 0.55
CA GLU A 149 9.87 -19.75 -0.28
C GLU A 149 10.75 -19.19 -1.41
N THR A 150 12.06 -19.44 -1.31
CA THR A 150 13.08 -19.04 -2.28
C THR A 150 13.56 -20.22 -3.13
N PHE A 151 14.32 -19.93 -4.19
CA PHE A 151 14.99 -20.95 -5.00
C PHE A 151 16.18 -21.55 -4.22
N GLN A 152 16.10 -22.84 -3.87
CA GLN A 152 17.08 -23.50 -2.99
C GLN A 152 17.87 -24.64 -3.66
N ILE A 153 17.50 -25.03 -4.88
CA ILE A 153 18.15 -26.18 -5.55
C ILE A 153 19.58 -25.80 -5.99
N PRO A 154 20.60 -26.65 -5.73
CA PRO A 154 21.94 -26.41 -6.24
C PRO A 154 21.96 -26.36 -7.76
N VAL A 155 22.39 -25.23 -8.30
CA VAL A 155 22.50 -24.97 -9.74
C VAL A 155 23.83 -24.30 -10.07
N SER A 156 24.28 -24.47 -11.31
CA SER A 156 25.55 -23.93 -11.81
C SER A 156 25.34 -23.19 -13.13
N GLY A 157 26.31 -22.37 -13.53
CA GLY A 157 26.25 -21.59 -14.76
C GLY A 157 25.04 -20.65 -14.81
N ASP A 158 24.35 -20.62 -15.94
CA ASP A 158 23.21 -19.72 -16.18
C ASP A 158 22.05 -19.95 -15.22
N PHE A 159 21.81 -21.19 -14.79
CA PHE A 159 20.79 -21.51 -13.80
C PHE A 159 21.11 -20.88 -12.44
N LYS A 160 22.38 -20.74 -12.08
CA LYS A 160 22.79 -20.05 -10.85
C LYS A 160 22.48 -18.56 -10.93
N VAL A 161 22.78 -17.91 -12.06
CA VAL A 161 22.46 -16.50 -12.28
C VAL A 161 20.95 -16.27 -12.20
N MET A 162 20.15 -17.17 -12.78
CA MET A 162 18.69 -17.13 -12.69
C MET A 162 18.20 -17.29 -11.25
N ALA A 163 18.70 -18.27 -10.50
CA ALA A 163 18.35 -18.50 -9.10
C ALA A 163 18.68 -17.29 -8.22
N GLU A 164 19.87 -16.72 -8.35
CA GLU A 164 20.29 -15.52 -7.63
C GLU A 164 19.40 -14.30 -7.96
N THR A 165 19.03 -14.15 -9.23
CA THR A 165 18.14 -13.06 -9.67
C THR A 165 16.72 -13.19 -9.10
N ILE A 166 16.18 -14.42 -9.08
CA ILE A 166 14.86 -14.70 -8.48
C ILE A 166 14.91 -14.43 -6.98
N ASN A 167 15.91 -14.96 -6.28
CA ASN A 167 16.05 -14.77 -4.83
C ASN A 167 16.20 -13.29 -4.48
N LYS A 168 17.03 -12.54 -5.21
CA LYS A 168 17.16 -11.09 -5.02
C LYS A 168 15.84 -10.35 -5.25
N THR A 169 15.01 -10.81 -6.19
CA THR A 169 13.68 -10.24 -6.42
C THR A 169 12.76 -10.51 -5.23
N ILE A 170 12.80 -11.71 -4.66
CA ILE A 170 12.04 -12.07 -3.46
C ILE A 170 12.49 -11.24 -2.26
N ASP A 171 13.80 -11.08 -2.06
CA ASP A 171 14.36 -10.28 -0.97
C ASP A 171 13.89 -8.82 -1.06
N ASN A 172 13.92 -8.23 -2.27
CA ASN A 172 13.43 -6.87 -2.51
C ASN A 172 11.93 -6.74 -2.22
N LEU A 173 11.12 -7.73 -2.61
CA LEU A 173 9.69 -7.76 -2.34
C LEU A 173 9.40 -7.84 -0.84
N ASN A 174 10.11 -8.72 -0.12
CA ASN A 174 9.99 -8.87 1.34
C ASN A 174 10.36 -7.59 2.06
N LEU A 175 11.48 -6.97 1.68
CA LEU A 175 11.95 -5.74 2.31
C LEU A 175 10.97 -4.60 2.05
N PHE A 176 10.49 -4.43 0.81
CA PHE A 176 9.49 -3.42 0.48
C PHE A 176 8.18 -3.64 1.25
N ALA A 177 7.67 -4.88 1.28
CA ALA A 177 6.45 -5.20 2.02
C ALA A 177 6.60 -4.88 3.51
N GLY A 178 7.72 -5.28 4.13
CA GLY A 178 8.02 -4.98 5.52
C GLY A 178 8.08 -3.48 5.80
N GLU A 179 8.76 -2.71 4.94
CA GLU A 179 8.88 -1.26 5.10
C GLU A 179 7.53 -0.53 4.93
N VAL A 180 6.71 -0.93 3.97
CA VAL A 180 5.37 -0.37 3.79
C VAL A 180 4.48 -0.68 4.99
N THR A 181 4.49 -1.93 5.48
CA THR A 181 3.74 -2.30 6.69
C THR A 181 4.22 -1.51 7.90
N ARG A 182 5.53 -1.35 8.08
CA ARG A 182 6.10 -0.58 9.20
C ARG A 182 5.68 0.88 9.15
N VAL A 183 5.84 1.56 8.00
CA VAL A 183 5.45 2.98 7.86
C VAL A 183 3.95 3.17 8.04
N ALA A 184 3.12 2.27 7.51
CA ALA A 184 1.67 2.32 7.70
C ALA A 184 1.27 2.18 9.18
N LEU A 185 1.95 1.31 9.93
CA LEU A 185 1.73 1.18 11.37
C LEU A 185 2.21 2.42 12.12
N GLU A 186 3.46 2.85 11.92
CA GLU A 186 4.05 4.00 12.63
C GLU A 186 3.24 5.28 12.39
N VAL A 187 3.01 5.64 11.12
CA VAL A 187 2.40 6.92 10.76
C VAL A 187 0.88 6.86 10.84
N GLY A 188 0.27 5.76 10.38
CA GLY A 188 -1.18 5.64 10.27
C GLY A 188 -1.88 5.14 11.52
N THR A 189 -1.23 4.28 12.32
CA THR A 189 -1.86 3.62 13.48
C THR A 189 -1.32 4.13 14.82
N GLU A 190 0.01 4.18 14.95
CA GLU A 190 0.68 4.58 16.20
C GLU A 190 0.80 6.10 16.37
N GLY A 191 0.60 6.87 15.29
CA GLY A 191 0.75 8.32 15.29
C GLY A 191 2.19 8.79 15.47
N LYS A 192 3.18 7.91 15.25
CA LYS A 192 4.62 8.26 15.21
C LYS A 192 4.92 8.97 13.89
N LEU A 193 4.65 10.27 13.88
CA LEU A 193 4.84 11.12 12.71
C LEU A 193 6.33 11.25 12.35
N GLY A 194 6.67 11.10 11.07
CA GLY A 194 8.03 11.19 10.53
C GLY A 194 8.64 9.85 10.09
N GLY A 195 7.91 8.75 10.24
CA GLY A 195 8.32 7.45 9.66
C GLY A 195 8.44 7.53 8.14
N GLN A 196 9.52 6.97 7.61
CA GLN A 196 9.79 6.85 6.18
C GLN A 196 10.30 5.45 5.85
N ALA A 197 9.92 4.94 4.69
CA ALA A 197 10.37 3.68 4.14
C ALA A 197 11.80 3.83 3.63
N SER A 198 12.67 2.91 4.02
CA SER A 198 14.07 2.86 3.61
C SER A 198 14.38 1.49 2.99
N VAL A 199 14.23 1.41 1.67
CA VAL A 199 14.46 0.19 0.90
C VAL A 199 15.81 0.32 0.17
N PRO A 200 16.88 -0.39 0.58
CA PRO A 200 18.20 -0.24 -0.02
C PRO A 200 18.22 -0.77 -1.47
N ASN A 201 19.05 -0.16 -2.32
CA ASN A 201 19.31 -0.59 -3.70
C ASN A 201 18.06 -0.64 -4.61
N VAL A 202 17.01 0.13 -4.31
CA VAL A 202 15.85 0.25 -5.20
C VAL A 202 16.14 1.13 -6.41
N ALA A 203 15.64 0.68 -7.56
CA ALA A 203 15.68 1.42 -8.82
C ALA A 203 14.37 1.21 -9.58
N GLY A 204 14.12 2.07 -10.58
CA GLY A 204 12.91 2.01 -11.40
C GLY A 204 11.63 2.11 -10.55
N VAL A 205 10.65 1.24 -10.85
CA VAL A 205 9.34 1.24 -10.21
C VAL A 205 9.42 1.09 -8.69
N TRP A 206 10.36 0.29 -8.17
CA TRP A 206 10.51 0.11 -6.72
C TRP A 206 10.90 1.40 -6.00
N LYS A 207 11.77 2.20 -6.63
CA LYS A 207 12.15 3.50 -6.10
C LYS A 207 10.96 4.45 -6.13
N GLU A 208 10.26 4.53 -7.25
CA GLU A 208 9.08 5.38 -7.40
C GLU A 208 7.99 5.05 -6.36
N LEU A 209 7.72 3.77 -6.12
CA LEU A 209 6.77 3.34 -5.08
C LEU A 209 7.23 3.72 -3.68
N THR A 210 8.52 3.56 -3.37
CA THR A 210 9.10 3.96 -2.08
C THR A 210 9.01 5.47 -1.88
N ASP A 211 9.35 6.25 -2.91
CA ASP A 211 9.27 7.71 -2.89
C ASP A 211 7.83 8.20 -2.73
N ASN A 212 6.85 7.54 -3.36
CA ASN A 212 5.43 7.85 -3.20
C ASN A 212 4.91 7.58 -1.77
N VAL A 213 5.30 6.44 -1.17
CA VAL A 213 4.97 6.13 0.24
C VAL A 213 5.58 7.18 1.17
N ASN A 214 6.84 7.56 0.94
CA ASN A 214 7.53 8.59 1.71
C ASN A 214 6.90 9.98 1.55
N TYR A 215 6.47 10.33 0.34
CA TYR A 215 5.76 11.58 0.08
C TYR A 215 4.43 11.63 0.82
N MET A 216 3.64 10.56 0.78
CA MET A 216 2.39 10.43 1.53
C MET A 216 2.63 10.55 3.05
N ALA A 217 3.60 9.81 3.59
CA ALA A 217 3.93 9.83 5.01
C ALA A 217 4.44 11.19 5.48
N SER A 218 5.29 11.86 4.68
CA SER A 218 5.81 13.20 4.95
C SER A 218 4.71 14.25 4.94
N ASN A 219 3.81 14.20 3.95
CA ASN A 219 2.68 15.12 3.88
C ASN A 219 1.78 14.96 5.11
N LEU A 220 1.34 13.73 5.42
CA LEU A 220 0.48 13.50 6.57
C LEU A 220 1.17 13.93 7.88
N THR A 221 2.46 13.63 8.02
CA THR A 221 3.29 14.07 9.15
C THR A 221 3.29 15.59 9.30
N SER A 222 3.59 16.33 8.22
CA SER A 222 3.64 17.79 8.27
C SER A 222 2.28 18.41 8.61
N GLN A 223 1.22 17.86 8.02
CA GLN A 223 -0.15 18.36 8.17
C GLN A 223 -0.68 18.15 9.58
N VAL A 224 -0.55 16.93 10.12
CA VAL A 224 -1.03 16.60 11.47
C VAL A 224 -0.18 17.31 12.53
N ARG A 225 1.13 17.43 12.33
CA ARG A 225 2.02 18.12 13.28
C ARG A 225 1.73 19.63 13.37
N ASP A 226 1.47 20.30 12.25
CA ASP A 226 1.09 21.72 12.26
C ASP A 226 -0.25 21.93 13.00
N ILE A 227 -1.25 21.09 12.72
CA ILE A 227 -2.53 21.09 13.43
C ILE A 227 -2.34 20.89 14.94
N ALA A 228 -1.54 19.90 15.33
CA ALA A 228 -1.26 19.61 16.74
C ALA A 228 -0.56 20.77 17.46
N ASN A 229 0.38 21.45 16.79
CA ASN A 229 1.06 22.63 17.33
C ASN A 229 0.08 23.77 17.60
N VAL A 230 -0.80 24.07 16.63
CA VAL A 230 -1.80 25.14 16.78
C VAL A 230 -2.83 24.79 17.85
N ALA A 231 -3.32 23.55 17.88
CA ALA A 231 -4.23 23.09 18.94
C ALA A 231 -3.58 23.21 20.34
N THR A 232 -2.28 22.90 20.45
CA THR A 232 -1.52 23.06 21.70
C THR A 232 -1.35 24.53 22.08
N ALA A 233 -1.10 25.41 21.10
CA ALA A 233 -1.01 26.85 21.33
C ALA A 233 -2.34 27.42 21.86
N VAL A 234 -3.46 27.07 21.21
CA VAL A 234 -4.81 27.45 21.63
C VAL A 234 -5.12 26.95 23.04
N ALA A 235 -4.77 25.69 23.35
CA ALA A 235 -4.95 25.12 24.68
C ALA A 235 -4.13 25.85 25.78
N ARG A 236 -3.02 26.51 25.39
CA ARG A 236 -2.21 27.36 26.27
C ARG A 236 -2.64 28.83 26.25
N GLY A 237 -3.71 29.17 25.53
CA GLY A 237 -4.21 30.54 25.41
C GLY A 237 -3.49 31.41 24.38
N ASP A 238 -2.57 30.84 23.58
CA ASP A 238 -1.95 31.55 22.47
C ASP A 238 -2.83 31.45 21.22
N LEU A 239 -3.59 32.52 20.97
CA LEU A 239 -4.51 32.65 19.84
C LEU A 239 -3.87 33.36 18.63
N SER A 240 -2.55 33.57 18.65
CA SER A 240 -1.81 34.17 17.53
C SER A 240 -1.40 33.15 16.46
N GLN A 241 -1.40 31.86 16.82
CA GLN A 241 -0.95 30.77 15.94
C GLN A 241 -2.06 30.31 15.01
N LYS A 242 -1.69 30.04 13.75
CA LYS A 242 -2.60 29.48 12.73
C LYS A 242 -1.96 28.31 12.01
N ILE A 243 -2.79 27.41 11.50
CA ILE A 243 -2.36 26.33 10.63
C ILE A 243 -1.98 26.96 9.29
N THR A 244 -0.74 26.71 8.83
CA THR A 244 -0.17 27.34 7.63
C THR A 244 0.15 26.35 6.53
N VAL A 245 0.41 25.08 6.88
CA VAL A 245 0.74 24.00 5.95
C VAL A 245 -0.25 23.89 4.77
N ASP A 246 0.27 23.58 3.58
CA ASP A 246 -0.57 23.35 2.39
C ASP A 246 -1.33 22.02 2.52
N VAL A 247 -2.65 22.09 2.38
CA VAL A 247 -3.58 20.99 2.56
C VAL A 247 -4.66 21.07 1.51
N ARG A 248 -5.20 19.90 1.14
CA ARG A 248 -6.27 19.77 0.15
C ARG A 248 -7.34 18.84 0.67
N GLY A 249 -8.53 18.89 0.07
CA GLY A 249 -9.65 18.02 0.43
C GLY A 249 -10.13 18.24 1.86
N GLU A 250 -10.37 17.15 2.59
CA GLU A 250 -10.90 17.18 3.96
C GLU A 250 -9.95 17.87 4.95
N LEU A 251 -8.64 17.78 4.74
CA LEU A 251 -7.66 18.46 5.59
C LEU A 251 -7.68 19.98 5.38
N LEU A 252 -8.06 20.47 4.19
CA LEU A 252 -8.26 21.90 3.97
C LEU A 252 -9.46 22.41 4.77
N GLN A 253 -10.58 21.69 4.73
CA GLN A 253 -11.76 22.04 5.52
C GLN A 253 -11.44 22.03 7.03
N LEU A 254 -10.67 21.04 7.50
CA LEU A 254 -10.21 21.01 8.89
C LEU A 254 -9.35 22.23 9.24
N LYS A 255 -8.37 22.59 8.39
CA LYS A 255 -7.55 23.79 8.54
C LYS A 255 -8.39 25.07 8.62
N GLU A 256 -9.34 25.24 7.70
CA GLU A 256 -10.20 26.43 7.65
C GLU A 256 -11.08 26.54 8.90
N ASN A 257 -11.72 25.44 9.31
CA ASN A 257 -12.57 25.41 10.50
C ASN A 257 -11.78 25.72 11.78
N LEU A 258 -10.59 25.13 11.93
CA LEU A 258 -9.75 25.40 13.10
C LEU A 258 -9.21 26.83 13.10
N ASN A 259 -8.76 27.35 11.96
CA ASN A 259 -8.31 28.74 11.87
C ASN A 259 -9.45 29.74 12.15
N GLN A 260 -10.67 29.46 11.67
CA GLN A 260 -11.85 30.29 11.98
C GLN A 260 -12.20 30.23 13.47
N MET A 261 -12.07 29.07 14.11
CA MET A 261 -12.23 28.94 15.56
C MET A 261 -11.21 29.79 16.33
N VAL A 262 -9.93 29.77 15.93
CA VAL A 262 -8.87 30.62 16.52
C VAL A 262 -9.21 32.10 16.36
N ASP A 263 -9.65 32.52 15.17
CA ASP A 263 -10.04 33.91 14.91
C ASP A 263 -11.21 34.35 15.82
N SER A 264 -12.20 33.48 15.96
CA SER A 264 -13.39 33.76 16.78
C SER A 264 -13.03 33.88 18.27
N LEU A 265 -12.16 33.00 18.75
CA LEU A 265 -11.59 33.06 20.10
C LEU A 265 -10.80 34.35 20.34
N ASN A 266 -9.96 34.74 19.38
CA ASN A 266 -9.10 35.92 19.52
C ASN A 266 -9.92 37.21 19.59
N ILE A 267 -10.93 37.35 18.72
CA ILE A 267 -11.84 38.49 18.74
C ILE A 267 -12.63 38.52 20.05
N PHE A 268 -13.19 37.38 20.47
CA PHE A 268 -13.95 37.31 21.72
C PHE A 268 -13.09 37.70 22.94
N ALA A 269 -11.85 37.20 23.03
CA ALA A 269 -10.93 37.55 24.11
C ALA A 269 -10.61 39.06 24.14
N GLY A 270 -10.39 39.66 22.98
CA GLY A 270 -10.18 41.10 22.84
C GLY A 270 -11.40 41.91 23.29
N GLU A 271 -12.60 41.53 22.84
CA GLU A 271 -13.84 42.22 23.16
C GLU A 271 -14.21 42.12 24.66
N VAL A 272 -14.03 40.96 25.28
CA VAL A 272 -14.23 40.80 26.73
C VAL A 272 -13.26 41.67 27.51
N THR A 273 -11.98 41.70 27.11
CA THR A 273 -10.96 42.55 27.75
C THR A 273 -11.32 44.04 27.62
N ARG A 274 -11.74 44.47 26.43
CA ARG A 274 -12.14 45.85 26.16
C ARG A 274 -13.35 46.27 26.98
N VAL A 275 -14.42 45.47 26.99
CA VAL A 275 -15.64 45.78 27.76
C VAL A 275 -15.38 45.80 29.26
N ALA A 276 -14.57 44.86 29.76
CA ALA A 276 -14.17 44.83 31.17
C ALA A 276 -13.38 46.10 31.57
N LEU A 277 -12.49 46.58 30.69
CA LEU A 277 -11.74 47.82 30.91
C LEU A 277 -12.68 49.04 30.87
N GLU A 278 -13.45 49.20 29.79
CA GLU A 278 -14.32 50.37 29.59
C GLU A 278 -15.38 50.49 30.69
N VAL A 279 -16.16 49.44 30.94
CA VAL A 279 -17.28 49.49 31.87
C VAL A 279 -16.83 49.29 33.31
N GLY A 280 -15.89 48.38 33.56
CA GLY A 280 -15.48 48.01 34.91
C GLY A 280 -14.38 48.89 35.51
N THR A 281 -13.44 49.38 34.70
CA THR A 281 -12.26 50.11 35.20
C THR A 281 -12.31 51.60 34.89
N GLU A 282 -12.60 51.96 33.63
CA GLU A 282 -12.62 53.36 33.19
C GLU A 282 -13.95 54.07 33.50
N GLY A 283 -15.00 53.32 33.86
CA GLY A 283 -16.33 53.87 34.11
C GLY A 283 -17.01 54.45 32.86
N LYS A 284 -16.54 54.10 31.66
CA LYS A 284 -17.20 54.43 30.38
C LYS A 284 -18.43 53.52 30.20
N LEU A 285 -19.52 53.92 30.85
CA LEU A 285 -20.76 53.16 30.86
C LEU A 285 -21.42 53.13 29.47
N GLY A 286 -21.84 51.94 29.03
CA GLY A 286 -22.48 51.68 27.74
C GLY A 286 -21.66 50.85 26.76
N GLY A 287 -20.43 50.47 27.12
CA GLY A 287 -19.61 49.56 26.33
C GLY A 287 -20.27 48.18 26.18
N GLN A 288 -20.26 47.63 24.96
CA GLN A 288 -20.79 46.31 24.62
C GLN A 288 -19.79 45.58 23.72
N ALA A 289 -19.66 44.27 23.92
CA ALA A 289 -18.89 43.36 23.10
C ALA A 289 -19.58 43.15 21.75
N SER A 290 -18.81 43.25 20.67
CA SER A 290 -19.26 42.98 19.30
C SER A 290 -18.36 41.95 18.66
N VAL A 291 -18.83 40.69 18.65
CA VAL A 291 -18.10 39.58 18.01
C VAL A 291 -18.83 39.18 16.74
N PRO A 292 -18.25 39.36 15.54
CA PRO A 292 -18.91 39.08 14.28
C PRO A 292 -19.07 37.58 14.06
N ASN A 293 -20.14 37.20 13.34
CA ASN A 293 -20.39 35.83 12.87
C ASN A 293 -20.46 34.75 13.98
N VAL A 294 -20.78 35.13 15.22
CA VAL A 294 -20.97 34.17 16.32
C VAL A 294 -22.34 33.51 16.29
N ALA A 295 -22.35 32.21 16.53
CA ALA A 295 -23.56 31.39 16.69
C ALA A 295 -23.40 30.43 17.88
N GLY A 296 -24.51 29.82 18.32
CA GLY A 296 -24.50 28.86 19.42
C GLY A 296 -23.94 29.46 20.72
N VAL A 297 -23.02 28.73 21.36
CA VAL A 297 -22.42 29.11 22.65
C VAL A 297 -21.69 30.46 22.58
N TRP A 298 -21.02 30.75 21.46
CA TRP A 298 -20.30 32.03 21.29
C TRP A 298 -21.23 33.24 21.36
N LYS A 299 -22.40 33.13 20.74
CA LYS A 299 -23.42 34.17 20.80
C LYS A 299 -23.94 34.32 22.22
N GLN A 300 -24.27 33.22 22.89
CA GLN A 300 -24.75 33.25 24.27
C GLN A 300 -23.75 33.91 25.23
N LEU A 301 -22.46 33.61 25.09
CA LEU A 301 -21.41 34.23 25.91
C LEU A 301 -21.30 35.75 25.65
N THR A 302 -21.36 36.15 24.38
CA THR A 302 -21.34 37.57 24.00
C THR A 302 -22.57 38.31 24.56
N ASP A 303 -23.76 37.72 24.43
CA ASP A 303 -25.01 38.28 24.95
C ASP A 303 -24.98 38.39 26.48
N ASN A 304 -24.39 37.41 27.18
CA ASN A 304 -24.24 37.46 28.64
C ASN A 304 -23.28 38.58 29.10
N VAL A 305 -22.16 38.79 28.41
CA VAL A 305 -21.24 39.90 28.69
C VAL A 305 -21.93 41.24 28.46
N ASN A 306 -22.69 41.36 27.37
CA ASN A 306 -23.46 42.56 27.07
C ASN A 306 -24.57 42.82 28.07
N TYR A 307 -25.25 41.78 28.53
CA TYR A 307 -26.27 41.88 29.57
C TYR A 307 -25.69 42.37 30.89
N MET A 308 -24.54 41.82 31.31
CA MET A 308 -23.82 42.26 32.50
C MET A 308 -23.37 43.74 32.38
N ALA A 309 -22.74 44.11 31.26
CA ALA A 309 -22.28 45.47 31.01
C ALA A 309 -23.44 46.49 30.96
N SER A 310 -24.57 46.12 30.35
CA SER A 310 -25.78 46.94 30.30
C SER A 310 -26.38 47.14 31.69
N ASN A 311 -26.48 46.08 32.50
CA ASN A 311 -27.00 46.18 33.85
C ASN A 311 -26.12 47.09 34.71
N LEU A 312 -24.80 46.89 34.72
CA LEU A 312 -23.87 47.75 35.45
C LEU A 312 -23.98 49.22 34.99
N THR A 313 -24.10 49.45 33.68
CA THR A 313 -24.29 50.78 33.11
C THR A 313 -25.56 51.46 33.62
N LEU A 314 -26.70 50.77 33.56
CA LEU A 314 -27.98 51.32 34.02
C LEU A 314 -27.95 51.61 35.52
N GLN A 315 -27.39 50.69 36.30
CA GLN A 315 -27.35 50.77 37.75
C GLN A 315 -26.47 51.92 38.23
N VAL A 316 -25.24 52.02 37.73
CA VAL A 316 -24.29 53.08 38.12
C VAL A 316 -24.77 54.45 37.62
N ARG A 317 -25.34 54.52 36.42
CA ARG A 317 -25.84 55.80 35.85
C ARG A 317 -27.03 56.35 36.63
N ASP A 318 -27.96 55.52 37.09
CA ASP A 318 -29.09 55.96 37.92
C ASP A 318 -28.61 56.49 39.29
N ILE A 319 -27.68 55.78 39.92
CA ILE A 319 -27.03 56.22 41.16
C ILE A 319 -26.33 57.57 40.96
N ALA A 320 -25.56 57.72 39.89
CA ALA A 320 -24.84 58.96 39.60
C ALA A 320 -25.79 60.14 39.34
N ASN A 321 -26.93 59.92 38.67
CA ASN A 321 -27.95 60.94 38.43
C ASN A 321 -28.54 61.45 39.74
N VAL A 322 -28.93 60.53 40.64
CA VAL A 322 -29.51 60.89 41.94
C VAL A 322 -28.49 61.57 42.84
N ALA A 323 -27.24 61.08 42.89
CA ALA A 323 -26.17 61.74 43.63
C ALA A 323 -25.91 63.17 43.12
N THR A 324 -25.96 63.36 41.79
CA THR A 324 -25.82 64.69 41.18
C THR A 324 -27.00 65.61 41.51
N ALA A 325 -28.23 65.09 41.51
CA ALA A 325 -29.43 65.86 41.90
C ALA A 325 -29.34 66.31 43.36
N VAL A 326 -29.00 65.40 44.26
CA VAL A 326 -28.79 65.68 45.70
C VAL A 326 -27.70 66.75 45.89
N ALA A 327 -26.58 66.65 45.17
CA ALA A 327 -25.51 67.65 45.22
C ALA A 327 -25.94 69.04 44.72
N LYS A 328 -26.93 69.11 43.82
CA LYS A 328 -27.55 70.36 43.35
C LYS A 328 -28.69 70.85 44.24
N GLY A 329 -29.00 70.13 45.33
CA GLY A 329 -30.08 70.46 46.25
C GLY A 329 -31.47 69.95 45.82
N ASP A 330 -31.57 69.17 44.75
CA ASP A 330 -32.81 68.50 44.36
C ASP A 330 -32.93 67.16 45.09
N LEU A 331 -33.69 67.18 46.19
CA LEU A 331 -33.94 66.01 47.04
C LEU A 331 -35.24 65.27 46.67
N SER A 332 -35.83 65.61 45.52
CA SER A 332 -37.01 64.90 45.00
C SER A 332 -36.66 63.64 44.20
N GLN A 333 -35.41 63.52 43.75
CA GLN A 333 -34.94 62.38 42.94
C GLN A 333 -34.60 61.16 43.80
N LYS A 334 -34.94 59.98 43.28
CA LYS A 334 -34.68 58.68 43.91
C LYS A 334 -34.10 57.71 42.90
N ILE A 335 -33.30 56.77 43.39
CA ILE A 335 -32.82 55.65 42.56
C ILE A 335 -34.01 54.73 42.34
N THR A 336 -34.32 54.43 41.07
CA THR A 336 -35.51 53.66 40.67
C THR A 336 -35.17 52.35 39.98
N VAL A 337 -33.98 52.24 39.38
CA VAL A 337 -33.50 51.04 38.67
C VAL A 337 -33.67 49.76 39.50
N ASP A 338 -34.09 48.67 38.86
CA ASP A 338 -34.22 47.37 39.50
C ASP A 338 -32.83 46.76 39.74
N VAL A 339 -32.54 46.50 41.01
CA VAL A 339 -31.24 46.01 41.50
C VAL A 339 -31.48 44.92 42.52
N ARG A 340 -30.51 44.01 42.62
CA ARG A 340 -30.53 42.89 43.57
C ARG A 340 -29.20 42.83 44.32
N GLY A 341 -29.18 42.09 45.43
CA GLY A 341 -27.98 41.87 46.22
C GLY A 341 -27.43 43.17 46.83
N GLU A 342 -26.11 43.33 46.82
CA GLU A 342 -25.42 44.49 47.41
C GLU A 342 -25.84 45.83 46.79
N LEU A 343 -26.17 45.84 45.50
CA LEU A 343 -26.66 47.04 44.82
C LEU A 343 -28.05 47.47 45.29
N LEU A 344 -28.90 46.54 45.72
CA LEU A 344 -30.19 46.87 46.32
C LEU A 344 -30.00 47.57 47.67
N GLN A 345 -29.10 47.05 48.50
CA GLN A 345 -28.76 47.67 49.78
C GLN A 345 -28.19 49.08 49.57
N LEU A 346 -27.32 49.25 48.58
CA LEU A 346 -26.79 50.57 48.22
C LEU A 346 -27.91 51.53 47.79
N LYS A 347 -28.83 51.07 46.94
CA LYS A 347 -30.02 51.84 46.52
C LYS A 347 -30.86 52.28 47.72
N GLU A 348 -31.18 51.35 48.62
CA GLU A 348 -32.00 51.64 49.80
C GLU A 348 -31.33 52.65 50.73
N ASN A 349 -30.04 52.45 51.03
CA ASN A 349 -29.27 53.35 51.89
C ASN A 349 -29.18 54.76 51.29
N LEU A 350 -28.89 54.87 49.99
CA LEU A 350 -28.83 56.17 49.31
C LEU A 350 -30.20 56.84 49.26
N ASN A 351 -31.28 56.09 48.99
CA ASN A 351 -32.63 56.65 49.02
C ASN A 351 -33.01 57.14 50.43
N GLN A 352 -32.73 56.37 51.48
CA GLN A 352 -32.95 56.80 52.88
C GLN A 352 -32.13 58.05 53.24
N MET A 353 -30.90 58.16 52.76
CA MET A 353 -30.08 59.36 52.92
C MET A 353 -30.77 60.57 52.26
N VAL A 354 -31.30 60.42 51.04
CA VAL A 354 -32.07 61.50 50.37
C VAL A 354 -33.29 61.90 51.20
N ASP A 355 -34.04 60.95 51.77
CA ASP A 355 -35.19 61.25 52.63
C ASP A 355 -34.77 62.04 53.87
N SER A 356 -33.70 61.60 54.53
CA SER A 356 -33.18 62.23 55.74
C SER A 356 -32.72 63.67 55.47
N LEU A 357 -32.02 63.90 54.35
CA LEU A 357 -31.61 65.23 53.92
C LEU A 357 -32.81 66.12 53.60
N ASN A 358 -33.87 65.57 52.98
CA ASN A 358 -35.06 66.34 52.62
C ASN A 358 -35.82 66.83 53.86
N ILE A 359 -35.98 65.95 54.87
CA ILE A 359 -36.55 66.31 56.16
C ILE A 359 -35.71 67.38 56.85
N PHE A 360 -34.39 67.18 56.88
CA PHE A 360 -33.48 68.15 57.50
C PHE A 360 -33.52 69.53 56.83
N ALA A 361 -33.53 69.59 55.49
CA ALA A 361 -33.64 70.84 54.74
C ALA A 361 -34.98 71.55 55.02
N GLY A 362 -36.07 70.80 55.12
CA GLY A 362 -37.37 71.33 55.55
C GLY A 362 -37.34 71.92 56.96
N GLU A 363 -36.70 71.21 57.90
CA GLU A 363 -36.57 71.65 59.29
C GLU A 363 -35.70 72.89 59.44
N VAL A 364 -34.57 72.97 58.72
CA VAL A 364 -33.73 74.17 58.67
C VAL A 364 -34.51 75.35 58.09
N THR A 365 -35.31 75.14 57.04
CA THR A 365 -36.16 76.19 56.47
C THR A 365 -37.22 76.66 57.47
N ARG A 366 -37.83 75.74 58.21
CA ARG A 366 -38.79 76.02 59.27
C ARG A 366 -38.16 76.84 60.39
N VAL A 367 -37.03 76.38 60.94
CA VAL A 367 -36.29 77.06 62.02
C VAL A 367 -35.78 78.42 61.55
N ALA A 368 -35.24 78.54 60.33
CA ALA A 368 -34.81 79.82 59.78
C ALA A 368 -35.97 80.81 59.64
N ARG A 369 -37.17 80.34 59.34
CA ARG A 369 -38.39 81.16 59.30
C ARG A 369 -38.82 81.58 60.71
N GLU A 370 -38.89 80.65 61.66
CA GLU A 370 -39.30 80.92 63.04
C GLU A 370 -38.34 81.88 63.76
N VAL A 371 -37.03 81.67 63.61
CA VAL A 371 -35.98 82.48 64.24
C VAL A 371 -35.76 83.80 63.49
N GLY A 372 -35.78 83.78 62.15
CA GLY A 372 -35.43 84.92 61.31
C GLY A 372 -36.59 85.87 60.99
N THR A 373 -37.83 85.38 60.89
CA THR A 373 -38.99 86.21 60.50
C THR A 373 -40.05 86.34 61.59
N GLU A 374 -40.18 85.38 62.51
CA GLU A 374 -41.20 85.42 63.58
C GLU A 374 -40.67 85.81 64.96
N GLY A 375 -39.33 85.94 65.11
CA GLY A 375 -38.70 86.50 66.31
C GLY A 375 -38.94 85.72 67.60
N LYS A 376 -39.28 84.43 67.51
CA LYS A 376 -39.41 83.54 68.67
C LYS A 376 -38.08 82.82 68.90
N LEU A 377 -37.23 83.43 69.72
CA LEU A 377 -36.17 82.68 70.41
C LEU A 377 -36.82 82.02 71.63
N GLY A 378 -36.55 80.73 71.81
CA GLY A 378 -37.00 79.97 73.00
C GLY A 378 -36.46 80.55 74.29
#